data_AF-A0A2H0XZ69-F1
#
_entry.id   AF-A0A2H0XZ69-F1
#
_cell.length_a   1.000
_cell.length_b   1.000
_cell.length_c   1.000
_cell.angle_alpha   90.00
_cell.angle_beta   90.00
_cell.angle_gamma   90.00
#
_symmetry.space_group_name_H-M   'P 1'
#
loop_
_entity.id
_entity.type
_entity.pdbx_description
1 polymer ?
#
loop_
_entity_poly.entity_id
_entity_poly.type
_entity_poly.pdbx_seq_one_letter_code
_entity_poly.pdbx_strand_id
1 'polypeptide(L)'
;QLKADFEENVFFNPNRSAIEWASANIGQIEYTLSPLWNSIRLRRDGYAEALLQGYFQELLFNALKYRDIVQDVWIRTDFSDDKIDDTTWLIAKWENPFDDKKTIQLGTGKGLEGIENDIRMLNLDGEKPARTLEIQKNAGLFNVTIHFRNDLFVPNPPIETDREKLAKVLSKERAKK
;
A
#
# COMPACT_ATOMS: atom_id res chain seq x y z
N GLN A 1 30.09 -4.58 -0.46
CA GLN A 1 30.04 -3.54 0.58
C GLN A 1 28.61 -3.26 1.03
N LEU A 2 27.68 -2.94 0.12
CA LEU A 2 26.26 -2.69 0.47
C LEU A 2 25.55 -3.86 1.18
N LYS A 3 25.78 -5.11 0.76
CA LYS A 3 25.21 -6.29 1.44
C LYS A 3 25.58 -6.34 2.93
N ALA A 4 26.87 -6.25 3.23
CA ALA A 4 27.37 -6.30 4.61
C ALA A 4 26.85 -5.11 5.43
N ASP A 5 26.74 -3.92 4.82
CA ASP A 5 26.17 -2.74 5.48
C ASP A 5 24.67 -2.92 5.81
N PHE A 6 23.89 -3.49 4.89
CA PHE A 6 22.48 -3.81 5.14
C PHE A 6 22.32 -4.87 6.23
N GLU A 7 23.10 -5.96 6.13
CA GLU A 7 23.08 -7.04 7.11
C GLU A 7 23.38 -6.51 8.52
N GLU A 8 24.44 -5.72 8.68
CA GLU A 8 24.84 -5.18 9.99
C GLU A 8 23.85 -4.14 10.50
N ASN A 9 23.53 -3.11 9.70
CA ASN A 9 22.83 -1.92 10.20
C ASN A 9 21.30 -1.98 10.12
N VAL A 10 20.73 -2.93 9.36
CA VAL A 10 19.27 -3.06 9.18
C VAL A 10 18.77 -4.40 9.72
N PHE A 11 19.45 -5.50 9.40
CA PHE A 11 18.92 -6.84 9.67
C PHE A 11 19.32 -7.38 11.04
N PHE A 12 20.62 -7.42 11.35
CA PHE A 12 21.13 -7.99 12.60
C PHE A 12 21.16 -6.99 13.76
N ASN A 13 21.50 -5.72 13.48
CA ASN A 13 21.53 -4.66 14.47
C ASN A 13 20.85 -3.40 13.92
N PRO A 14 19.52 -3.28 14.05
CA PRO A 14 18.71 -2.25 13.39
C PRO A 14 18.97 -0.86 13.98
N ASN A 15 20.09 -0.26 13.58
CA ASN A 15 20.47 1.12 13.87
C ASN A 15 19.83 2.10 12.87
N ARG A 16 19.27 1.58 11.78
CA ARG A 16 18.49 2.31 10.76
C ARG A 16 17.38 1.42 10.21
N SER A 17 16.29 2.03 9.76
CA SER A 17 15.22 1.33 9.04
C SER A 17 15.64 0.93 7.63
N ALA A 18 14.93 -0.04 7.04
CA ALA A 18 15.16 -0.44 5.65
C ALA A 18 14.91 0.71 4.65
N ILE A 19 13.97 1.61 4.94
CA ILE A 19 13.66 2.77 4.09
C ILE A 19 14.79 3.80 4.15
N GLU A 20 15.32 4.11 5.35
CA GLU A 20 16.51 4.97 5.50
C GLU A 20 17.74 4.34 4.85
N TRP A 21 17.84 3.01 4.88
CA TRP A 21 18.87 2.28 4.16
C TRP A 21 18.78 2.43 2.65
N ALA A 22 17.60 2.16 2.09
CA ALA A 22 17.36 2.29 0.67
C ALA A 22 17.55 3.74 0.20
N SER A 23 17.06 4.72 0.97
CA SER A 23 17.15 6.14 0.61
C SER A 23 18.60 6.62 0.44
N ALA A 24 19.51 6.18 1.30
CA ALA A 24 20.91 6.61 1.25
C ALA A 24 21.76 5.87 0.20
N ASN A 25 21.37 4.65 -0.18
CA ASN A 25 22.21 3.76 -1.01
C ASN A 25 21.66 3.50 -2.41
N ILE A 26 20.35 3.65 -2.60
CA ILE A 26 19.66 3.39 -3.87
C ILE A 26 19.20 4.73 -4.47
N GLY A 27 18.67 5.62 -3.63
CA GLY A 27 18.11 6.91 -4.01
C GLY A 27 16.91 7.23 -3.13
N GLN A 28 16.55 8.50 -3.02
CA GLN A 28 15.54 8.96 -2.07
C GLN A 28 14.15 8.34 -2.35
N ILE A 29 13.53 7.85 -1.28
CA ILE A 29 12.14 7.38 -1.24
C ILE A 29 11.35 8.40 -0.42
N GLU A 30 10.30 8.96 -1.00
CA GLU A 30 9.37 9.84 -0.28
C GLU A 30 8.07 9.10 -0.04
N TYR A 31 7.50 9.24 1.15
CA TYR A 31 6.19 8.65 1.43
C TYR A 31 5.36 9.51 2.38
N THR A 32 4.04 9.44 2.20
CA THR A 32 3.03 9.99 3.11
C THR A 32 2.09 8.89 3.57
N LEU A 33 1.65 8.99 4.83
CA LEU A 33 0.80 8.01 5.48
C LEU A 33 -0.30 8.73 6.26
N SER A 34 -1.56 8.47 5.92
CA SER A 34 -2.70 9.03 6.64
C SER A 34 -2.88 8.37 8.02
N PRO A 35 -3.58 9.02 8.96
CA PRO A 35 -3.88 8.42 10.25
C PRO A 35 -4.63 7.09 10.15
N LEU A 36 -5.54 6.95 9.16
CA LEU A 36 -6.28 5.72 8.96
C LEU A 36 -5.34 4.59 8.52
N TRP A 37 -4.51 4.81 7.50
CA TRP A 37 -3.48 3.84 7.08
C TRP A 37 -2.50 3.47 8.20
N ASN A 38 -2.14 4.42 9.07
CA ASN A 38 -1.28 4.12 10.22
C ASN A 38 -1.98 3.25 11.29
N SER A 39 -3.31 3.19 11.26
CA SER A 39 -4.12 2.43 12.22
C SER A 39 -4.59 1.06 11.71
N ILE A 40 -4.46 0.77 10.42
CA ILE A 40 -4.96 -0.49 9.86
C ILE A 40 -4.04 -1.66 10.17
N ARG A 41 -4.66 -2.83 10.33
CA ARG A 41 -4.00 -4.13 10.45
C ARG A 41 -4.58 -5.11 9.44
N LEU A 42 -3.80 -6.14 9.14
CA LEU A 42 -4.24 -7.27 8.33
C LEU A 42 -4.87 -8.36 9.20
N ARG A 43 -5.85 -9.07 8.65
CA ARG A 43 -6.41 -10.27 9.29
C ARG A 43 -5.37 -11.39 9.26
N ARG A 44 -5.14 -12.04 10.40
CA ARG A 44 -4.13 -13.09 10.57
C ARG A 44 -4.25 -14.25 9.56
N ASP A 45 -5.48 -14.64 9.23
CA ASP A 45 -5.76 -15.74 8.29
C ASP A 45 -6.40 -15.22 6.99
N GLY A 46 -6.13 -13.95 6.65
CA GLY A 46 -6.64 -13.31 5.45
C GLY A 46 -5.64 -13.36 4.29
N TYR A 47 -6.13 -13.46 3.06
CA TYR A 47 -5.29 -13.41 1.86
C TYR A 47 -4.68 -12.01 1.58
N ALA A 48 -5.13 -10.98 2.31
CA ALA A 48 -4.73 -9.60 2.09
C ALA A 48 -3.22 -9.37 2.23
N GLU A 49 -2.54 -10.08 3.15
CA GLU A 49 -1.08 -9.96 3.31
C GLU A 49 -0.33 -10.37 2.04
N ALA A 50 -0.59 -11.58 1.54
CA ALA A 50 0.08 -12.11 0.36
C ALA A 50 -0.21 -11.25 -0.89
N LEU A 51 -1.45 -10.76 -1.02
CA LEU A 51 -1.86 -9.89 -2.13
C LEU A 51 -1.14 -8.53 -2.08
N LEU A 52 -1.18 -7.84 -0.94
CA LEU A 52 -0.50 -6.56 -0.77
C LEU A 52 1.00 -6.68 -0.94
N GLN A 53 1.60 -7.75 -0.42
CA GLN A 53 3.02 -8.03 -0.65
C GLN A 53 3.30 -8.15 -2.16
N GLY A 54 2.50 -8.91 -2.90
CA GLY A 54 2.62 -9.04 -4.35
C GLY A 54 2.51 -7.69 -5.07
N TYR A 55 1.49 -6.89 -4.72
CA TYR A 55 1.24 -5.60 -5.39
C TYR A 55 2.35 -4.60 -5.11
N PHE A 56 2.73 -4.45 -3.84
CA PHE A 56 3.75 -3.49 -3.44
C PHE A 56 5.12 -3.89 -3.99
N GLN A 57 5.43 -5.18 -4.01
CA GLN A 57 6.65 -5.70 -4.62
C GLN A 57 6.71 -5.38 -6.12
N GLU A 58 5.64 -5.67 -6.86
CA GLU A 58 5.58 -5.40 -8.31
C GLU A 58 5.74 -3.90 -8.61
N LEU A 59 5.03 -3.04 -7.90
CA LEU A 59 5.08 -1.59 -8.10
C LEU A 59 6.45 -1.00 -7.72
N LEU A 60 7.00 -1.39 -6.58
CA LEU A 60 8.30 -0.91 -6.10
C LEU A 60 9.43 -1.33 -7.06
N PHE A 61 9.45 -2.59 -7.51
CA PHE A 61 10.48 -3.04 -8.43
C PHE A 61 10.33 -2.47 -9.83
N ASN A 62 9.10 -2.23 -10.31
CA ASN A 62 8.91 -1.52 -11.56
C ASN A 62 9.43 -0.08 -11.47
N ALA A 63 9.13 0.64 -10.39
CA ALA A 63 9.67 1.98 -10.18
C ALA A 63 11.20 2.00 -10.16
N LEU A 64 11.83 1.01 -9.51
CA LEU A 64 13.29 0.92 -9.48
C LEU A 64 13.90 0.58 -10.85
N LYS A 65 13.25 -0.31 -11.60
CA LYS A 65 13.71 -0.81 -12.90
C LYS A 65 13.64 0.26 -13.99
N TYR A 66 12.64 1.14 -13.92
CA TYR A 66 12.42 2.20 -14.91
C TYR A 66 12.81 3.60 -14.44
N ARG A 67 13.41 3.73 -13.25
CA ARG A 67 13.77 5.03 -12.66
C ARG A 67 14.55 5.92 -13.62
N ASP A 68 14.27 7.21 -13.57
CA ASP A 68 15.20 8.22 -14.08
C ASP A 68 16.40 8.33 -13.13
N ILE A 69 17.59 7.95 -13.61
CA ILE A 69 18.83 8.00 -12.81
C ILE A 69 19.33 9.42 -12.55
N VAL A 70 18.80 10.43 -13.25
CA VAL A 70 19.13 11.84 -13.03
C VAL A 70 18.34 12.41 -11.84
N GLN A 71 17.19 11.82 -11.52
CA GLN A 71 16.39 12.18 -10.36
C GLN A 71 16.89 11.42 -9.13
N ASP A 72 17.08 12.15 -8.03
CA ASP A 72 17.45 11.55 -6.75
C ASP A 72 16.27 10.80 -6.11
N VAL A 73 15.09 11.45 -6.13
CA VAL A 73 13.83 10.81 -5.75
C VAL A 73 13.37 9.90 -6.88
N TRP A 74 13.42 8.60 -6.65
CA TRP A 74 13.01 7.61 -7.67
C TRP A 74 11.59 7.09 -7.44
N ILE A 75 11.02 7.28 -6.25
CA ILE A 75 9.62 6.94 -5.98
C ILE A 75 9.03 7.84 -4.91
N ARG A 76 7.78 8.25 -5.13
CA ARG A 76 6.91 8.83 -4.10
C ARG A 76 5.72 7.93 -3.90
N THR A 77 5.40 7.63 -2.65
CA THR A 77 4.19 6.88 -2.31
C THR A 77 3.26 7.68 -1.43
N ASP A 78 1.97 7.70 -1.74
CA ASP A 78 0.97 8.36 -0.91
C ASP A 78 -0.08 7.35 -0.48
N PHE A 79 -0.14 7.09 0.82
CA PHE A 79 -1.14 6.26 1.45
C PHE A 79 -2.16 7.18 2.15
N SER A 80 -3.17 7.58 1.38
CA SER A 80 -4.25 8.49 1.79
C SER A 80 -5.59 7.77 1.90
N ASP A 81 -6.61 8.45 2.40
CA ASP A 81 -7.97 7.93 2.44
C ASP A 81 -8.96 9.01 2.03
N ASP A 82 -10.06 8.60 1.42
CA ASP A 82 -11.12 9.50 0.99
C ASP A 82 -12.50 8.87 1.16
N LYS A 83 -13.53 9.70 1.31
CA LYS A 83 -14.93 9.27 1.40
C LYS A 83 -15.64 9.54 0.07
N ILE A 84 -15.95 8.48 -0.66
CA ILE A 84 -16.56 8.52 -1.99
C ILE A 84 -17.85 7.70 -1.94
N ASP A 85 -18.98 8.30 -2.31
CA ASP A 85 -20.31 7.64 -2.30
C ASP A 85 -20.61 6.93 -0.96
N ASP A 86 -20.39 7.65 0.14
CA ASP A 86 -20.51 7.17 1.52
C ASP A 86 -19.61 6.00 1.94
N THR A 87 -18.72 5.56 1.05
CA THR A 87 -17.73 4.52 1.34
C THR A 87 -16.38 5.17 1.62
N THR A 88 -15.72 4.76 2.70
CA THR A 88 -14.32 5.14 2.95
C THR A 88 -13.39 4.23 2.16
N TRP A 89 -12.59 4.83 1.30
CA TRP A 89 -11.58 4.17 0.48
C TRP A 89 -10.20 4.44 1.04
N LEU A 90 -9.40 3.39 1.10
CA LEU A 90 -7.96 3.49 1.33
C LEU A 90 -7.30 3.61 -0.04
N ILE A 91 -6.60 4.71 -0.24
CA ILE A 91 -5.92 5.04 -1.49
C ILE A 91 -4.43 4.81 -1.28
N ALA A 92 -3.82 4.07 -2.20
CA ALA A 92 -2.38 3.96 -2.26
C ALA A 92 -1.92 4.39 -3.65
N LYS A 93 -1.08 5.41 -3.72
CA LYS A 93 -0.56 5.99 -4.95
C LYS A 93 0.94 5.78 -5.01
N TRP A 94 1.45 5.38 -6.17
CA TRP A 94 2.86 5.27 -6.49
C TRP A 94 3.17 6.18 -7.68
N GLU A 95 4.13 7.08 -7.47
CA GLU A 95 4.63 8.00 -8.48
C GLU A 95 6.10 7.69 -8.72
N ASN A 96 6.46 7.45 -9.97
CA ASN A 96 7.81 7.11 -10.39
C ASN A 96 8.25 8.02 -11.54
N PRO A 97 9.24 8.91 -11.31
CA PRO A 97 9.93 9.60 -12.38
C PRO A 97 10.71 8.59 -13.24
N PHE A 98 10.53 8.65 -14.55
CA PHE A 98 11.12 7.71 -15.49
C PHE A 98 11.61 8.43 -16.76
N ASP A 99 12.66 7.90 -17.37
CA ASP A 99 13.24 8.48 -18.59
C ASP A 99 12.51 7.93 -19.84
N ASP A 100 11.57 8.71 -20.39
CA ASP A 100 10.81 8.37 -21.61
C ASP A 100 11.71 8.02 -22.82
N LYS A 101 12.97 8.47 -22.86
CA LYS A 101 13.90 8.23 -23.99
C LYS A 101 14.71 6.95 -23.83
N LYS A 102 14.93 6.50 -22.60
CA LYS A 102 15.69 5.25 -22.30
C LYS A 102 14.80 4.06 -22.00
N THR A 103 13.51 4.30 -21.75
CA THR A 103 12.52 3.26 -21.45
C THR A 103 11.90 2.71 -22.74
N ILE A 104 12.72 2.07 -23.58
CA ILE A 104 12.32 1.64 -24.94
C ILE A 104 11.30 0.49 -24.94
N GLN A 105 11.06 -0.19 -23.81
CA GLN A 105 9.97 -1.16 -23.67
C GLN A 105 9.42 -1.10 -22.24
N LEU A 106 8.33 -0.37 -22.03
CA LEU A 106 7.51 -0.56 -20.83
C LEU A 106 7.03 -2.02 -20.83
N GLY A 107 7.16 -2.70 -19.68
CA GLY A 107 6.88 -4.12 -19.53
C GLY A 107 5.50 -4.56 -20.03
N THR A 108 5.25 -5.87 -20.07
CA THR A 108 4.08 -6.49 -20.71
C THR A 108 2.70 -6.06 -20.18
N GLY A 109 2.60 -5.16 -19.20
CA GLY A 109 1.35 -4.73 -18.56
C GLY A 109 0.74 -5.77 -17.61
N LYS A 110 1.12 -7.05 -17.76
CA LYS A 110 0.54 -8.20 -17.04
C LYS A 110 0.53 -8.08 -15.51
N GLY A 111 1.57 -7.48 -14.93
CA GLY A 111 1.62 -7.25 -13.49
C GLY A 111 0.50 -6.32 -13.02
N LEU A 112 0.30 -5.20 -13.72
CA LEU A 112 -0.76 -4.23 -13.43
C LEU A 112 -2.16 -4.80 -13.76
N GLU A 113 -2.29 -5.56 -14.84
CA GLU A 113 -3.54 -6.27 -15.16
C GLU A 113 -3.94 -7.27 -14.06
N GLY A 114 -2.97 -8.01 -13.51
CA GLY A 114 -3.20 -8.91 -12.37
C GLY A 114 -3.68 -8.16 -11.13
N ILE A 115 -3.01 -7.07 -10.77
CA ILE A 115 -3.40 -6.19 -9.67
C ILE A 115 -4.83 -5.67 -9.88
N GLU A 116 -5.14 -5.15 -11.07
CA GLU A 116 -6.45 -4.60 -11.37
C GLU A 116 -7.56 -5.66 -11.20
N ASN A 117 -7.34 -6.87 -11.72
CA ASN A 117 -8.30 -7.97 -11.63
C ASN A 117 -8.57 -8.38 -10.19
N ASP A 118 -7.52 -8.53 -9.39
CA ASP A 118 -7.67 -8.91 -8.00
C ASP A 118 -8.40 -7.81 -7.20
N ILE A 119 -8.00 -6.54 -7.35
CA ILE A 119 -8.63 -5.42 -6.66
C ILE A 119 -10.09 -5.27 -7.08
N ARG A 120 -10.39 -5.49 -8.36
CA ARG A 120 -11.77 -5.55 -8.87
C ARG A 120 -12.56 -6.62 -8.14
N MET A 121 -12.03 -7.83 -8.00
CA MET A 121 -12.70 -8.90 -7.25
C MET A 121 -12.90 -8.56 -5.78
N LEU A 122 -11.90 -7.93 -5.14
CA LEU A 122 -11.95 -7.54 -3.74
C LEU A 122 -12.92 -6.37 -3.48
N ASN A 123 -13.10 -5.47 -4.44
CA ASN A 123 -13.95 -4.30 -4.29
C ASN A 123 -15.40 -4.54 -4.75
N LEU A 124 -15.71 -5.65 -5.44
CA LEU A 124 -17.04 -5.93 -5.97
C LEU A 124 -18.10 -6.10 -4.87
N ASP A 125 -19.11 -5.25 -4.92
CA ASP A 125 -20.34 -5.33 -4.11
C ASP A 125 -21.50 -4.82 -4.97
N GLY A 126 -22.11 -5.74 -5.74
CA GLY A 126 -23.28 -5.46 -6.59
C GLY A 126 -23.05 -4.44 -7.71
N GLU A 127 -22.73 -4.95 -8.91
CA GLU A 127 -22.85 -4.33 -10.26
C GLU A 127 -22.25 -2.94 -10.58
N LYS A 128 -21.83 -2.11 -9.62
CA LYS A 128 -21.12 -0.86 -9.96
C LYS A 128 -19.64 -1.17 -10.25
N PRO A 129 -19.04 -0.66 -11.35
CA PRO A 129 -17.61 -0.79 -11.56
C PRO A 129 -16.91 -0.04 -10.42
N ALA A 130 -16.37 -0.79 -9.47
CA ALA A 130 -15.59 -0.22 -8.38
C ALA A 130 -14.42 0.57 -8.99
N ARG A 131 -14.07 1.70 -8.38
CA ARG A 131 -12.75 2.29 -8.59
C ARG A 131 -11.74 1.26 -8.09
N THR A 132 -10.79 0.86 -8.92
CA THR A 132 -9.85 -0.23 -8.63
C THR A 132 -8.42 0.24 -8.79
N LEU A 133 -8.01 0.44 -10.03
CA LEU A 133 -6.67 0.83 -10.43
C LEU A 133 -6.77 1.98 -11.42
N GLU A 134 -6.00 3.04 -11.20
CA GLU A 134 -5.83 4.13 -12.15
C GLU A 134 -4.36 4.20 -12.55
N ILE A 135 -4.10 4.27 -13.85
CA ILE A 135 -2.75 4.40 -14.40
C ILE A 135 -2.70 5.69 -15.18
N GLN A 136 -1.73 6.55 -14.87
CA GLN A 136 -1.49 7.79 -15.60
C GLN A 136 -0.02 7.87 -15.99
N LYS A 137 0.25 8.17 -17.26
CA LYS A 137 1.61 8.37 -17.79
C LYS A 137 1.68 9.73 -18.44
N ASN A 138 2.37 10.67 -17.80
CA ASN A 138 2.48 12.05 -18.26
C ASN A 138 3.94 12.52 -18.16
N ALA A 139 4.53 12.95 -19.28
CA ALA A 139 5.78 13.72 -19.32
C ALA A 139 6.88 13.26 -18.33
N GLY A 140 7.40 12.03 -18.48
CA GLY A 140 8.44 11.50 -17.60
C GLY A 140 7.98 11.09 -16.19
N LEU A 141 6.67 11.06 -15.95
CA LEU A 141 6.07 10.60 -14.69
C LEU A 141 5.07 9.46 -14.91
N PHE A 142 5.28 8.36 -14.19
CA PHE A 142 4.38 7.21 -14.19
C PHE A 142 3.68 7.14 -12.84
N ASN A 143 2.35 7.10 -12.86
CA ASN A 143 1.50 7.06 -11.67
C ASN A 143 0.60 5.83 -11.69
N VAL A 144 0.52 5.17 -10.55
CA VAL A 144 -0.44 4.10 -10.28
C VAL A 144 -1.18 4.42 -9.00
N THR A 145 -2.51 4.42 -9.03
CA THR A 145 -3.36 4.60 -7.86
C THR A 145 -4.22 3.36 -7.66
N ILE A 146 -4.11 2.72 -6.50
CA ILE A 146 -4.98 1.62 -6.08
C ILE A 146 -5.98 2.13 -5.07
N HIS A 147 -7.25 1.79 -5.28
CA HIS A 147 -8.33 2.03 -4.35
C HIS A 147 -8.71 0.71 -3.67
N PHE A 148 -8.52 0.63 -2.36
CA PHE A 148 -8.97 -0.48 -1.54
C PHE A 148 -10.22 -0.07 -0.76
N ARG A 149 -11.22 -0.94 -0.71
CA ARG A 149 -12.25 -0.79 0.33
C ARG A 149 -11.62 -0.96 1.71
N ASN A 150 -12.06 -0.15 2.68
CA ASN A 150 -11.51 -0.18 4.03
C ASN A 150 -11.82 -1.49 4.80
N ASP A 151 -12.84 -2.24 4.40
CA ASP A 151 -13.28 -3.49 5.04
C ASP A 151 -12.37 -4.70 4.75
N LEU A 152 -11.46 -4.56 3.78
CA LEU A 152 -10.32 -5.47 3.58
C LEU A 152 -9.37 -5.46 4.79
N PHE A 153 -9.36 -4.38 5.56
CA PHE A 153 -8.48 -4.18 6.69
C PHE A 153 -9.25 -4.14 8.02
N VAL A 154 -8.54 -4.30 9.12
CA VAL A 154 -9.10 -4.21 10.47
C VAL A 154 -8.47 -3.01 11.19
N PRO A 155 -9.24 -2.00 11.63
CA PRO A 155 -8.70 -0.86 12.37
C PRO A 155 -8.20 -1.26 13.76
N ASN A 156 -7.20 -0.55 14.29
CA ASN A 156 -6.64 -0.75 15.62
C ASN A 156 -6.51 0.58 16.40
N PRO A 157 -7.20 0.81 17.54
CA PRO A 157 -8.28 0.06 18.20
C PRO A 157 -9.69 0.64 17.82
N PRO A 158 -10.80 0.12 18.34
CA PRO A 158 -11.92 -0.40 17.54
C PRO A 158 -12.91 0.66 17.03
N ILE A 159 -13.62 0.31 15.96
CA ILE A 159 -14.98 0.79 15.72
C ILE A 159 -15.78 0.52 17.01
N GLU A 160 -16.50 1.52 17.51
CA GLU A 160 -17.17 1.58 18.83
C GLU A 160 -18.08 0.36 19.18
N THR A 161 -18.35 -0.53 18.23
CA THR A 161 -19.39 -1.56 18.30
C THR A 161 -19.06 -2.84 19.09
N ASP A 162 -17.79 -3.10 19.46
CA ASP A 162 -17.45 -4.34 20.20
C ASP A 162 -17.24 -4.15 21.70
N ARG A 163 -16.81 -2.97 22.15
CA ARG A 163 -16.74 -2.65 23.59
C ARG A 163 -18.13 -2.54 24.21
N GLU A 164 -19.09 -1.94 23.50
CA GLU A 164 -20.48 -1.87 23.96
C GLU A 164 -21.17 -3.23 23.96
N LYS A 165 -20.86 -4.10 22.98
CA LYS A 165 -21.35 -5.49 22.96
C LYS A 165 -20.77 -6.30 24.13
N LEU A 166 -19.46 -6.21 24.40
CA LEU A 166 -18.85 -6.87 25.56
C LEU A 166 -19.42 -6.34 26.88
N ALA A 167 -19.62 -5.03 27.02
CA ALA A 167 -20.22 -4.42 28.20
C ALA A 167 -21.68 -4.85 28.41
N LYS A 168 -22.46 -5.02 27.31
CA LYS A 168 -23.83 -5.57 27.36
C LYS A 168 -23.87 -7.06 27.72
N VAL A 169 -22.89 -7.85 27.32
CA VAL A 169 -22.80 -9.28 27.71
C VAL A 169 -22.42 -9.40 29.19
N LEU A 170 -21.40 -8.67 29.64
CA LEU A 170 -20.93 -8.71 31.03
C LEU A 170 -21.94 -8.15 32.04
N SER A 171 -22.75 -7.15 31.65
CA SER A 171 -23.84 -6.62 32.49
C SER A 171 -25.01 -7.61 32.61
N LYS A 172 -25.33 -8.37 31.55
CA LYS A 172 -26.36 -9.41 31.59
C LYS A 172 -25.99 -10.62 32.46
N GLU A 173 -24.71 -10.96 32.57
CA GLU A 173 -24.26 -12.05 33.45
C GLU A 173 -24.26 -11.67 34.93
N ARG A 174 -23.99 -10.39 35.26
CA ARG A 174 -24.06 -9.89 36.64
C ARG A 174 -25.49 -9.77 37.17
N ALA A 175 -26.48 -9.55 36.31
CA ALA A 175 -27.89 -9.50 36.70
C ALA A 175 -28.53 -10.90 36.90
N LYS A 176 -27.80 -11.98 36.60
CA LYS A 176 -28.23 -13.37 36.77
C LYS A 176 -27.64 -14.07 38.00
N LYS A 177 -26.79 -13.39 38.77
CA LYS A 177 -26.33 -13.81 40.10
C LYS A 177 -27.07 -13.02 41.16
#